data_AF-F6BBC4-F1
#
_entry.id   AF-F6BBC4-F1
#
_cell.length_a   1.000
_cell.length_b   1.000
_cell.length_c   1.000
_cell.angle_alpha   90.00
_cell.angle_beta   90.00
_cell.angle_gamma   90.00
#
_symmetry.space_group_name_H-M   'P 1'
#
loop_
_entity.id
_entity.type
_entity.pdbx_description
1 polymer ?
#
loop_
_entity_poly.entity_id
_entity_poly.type
_entity_poly.pdbx_seq_one_letter_code
_entity_poly.pdbx_strand_id
1 'polypeptide(L)'
;MCGIMAVALPKLYELILKKVKNEKEAKEIYDIILELNKENKIIIKNELKDELKNELATKEDIYILEEKMNVMEERLMRYVDNKFNQLDKKITVGFVIIILLYILTNPNAIELIKLLFGLK
;
A
#
# COMPACT_ATOMS: atom_id res chain seq x y z
N MET A 1 -30.00 -13.89 6.13
CA MET A 1 -30.92 -12.79 6.50
C MET A 1 -32.42 -13.09 6.31
N CYS A 2 -32.84 -14.20 5.70
CA CYS A 2 -34.27 -14.46 5.42
C CYS A 2 -35.10 -14.81 6.68
N GLY A 3 -34.50 -15.41 7.71
CA GLY A 3 -35.23 -15.90 8.88
C GLY A 3 -35.73 -14.82 9.85
N ILE A 4 -34.97 -13.74 10.08
CA ILE A 4 -35.34 -12.70 11.05
C ILE A 4 -36.49 -11.84 10.52
N MET A 5 -36.45 -11.47 9.23
CA MET A 5 -37.48 -10.64 8.61
C MET A 5 -38.82 -11.38 8.43
N ALA A 6 -38.76 -12.70 8.18
CA ALA A 6 -39.94 -13.56 8.10
C ALA A 6 -40.69 -13.70 9.44
N VAL A 7 -40.01 -13.51 10.57
CA VAL A 7 -40.61 -13.59 11.91
C VAL A 7 -41.00 -12.21 12.44
N ALA A 8 -40.23 -11.16 12.12
CA ALA A 8 -40.46 -9.82 12.63
C ALA A 8 -41.67 -9.11 12.01
N LEU A 9 -41.91 -9.29 10.70
CA LEU A 9 -43.00 -8.61 10.00
C LEU A 9 -44.40 -9.06 10.46
N PRO A 10 -44.70 -10.38 10.57
CA PRO A 10 -45.98 -10.83 11.11
C PRO A 10 -46.19 -10.38 12.57
N LYS A 11 -45.13 -10.43 13.38
CA LYS A 11 -45.17 -10.03 14.79
C LYS A 11 -45.42 -8.53 14.98
N LEU A 12 -44.93 -7.70 14.07
CA LEU A 12 -45.21 -6.26 14.05
C LEU A 12 -46.70 -5.99 13.83
N TYR A 13 -47.31 -6.65 12.84
CA TYR A 13 -48.74 -6.52 12.56
C TYR A 13 -49.60 -6.95 13.77
N GLU A 14 -49.28 -8.10 14.37
CA GLU A 14 -49.98 -8.59 15.57
C GLU A 14 -49.92 -7.59 16.75
N LEU A 15 -48.76 -6.95 16.97
CA LEU A 15 -48.59 -5.97 18.03
C LEU A 15 -49.40 -4.70 17.78
N ILE A 16 -49.44 -4.21 16.53
CA ILE A 16 -50.24 -3.06 16.14
C ILE A 16 -51.72 -3.39 16.33
N LEU A 17 -52.18 -4.54 15.84
CA LEU A 17 -53.56 -4.99 15.98
C LEU A 17 -54.00 -5.12 17.44
N LYS A 18 -53.13 -5.67 18.30
CA LYS A 18 -53.39 -5.77 19.75
C LYS A 18 -53.57 -4.41 20.44
N LYS A 19 -52.90 -3.37 19.94
CA LYS A 19 -52.95 -2.02 20.51
C LYS A 19 -54.13 -1.22 19.98
N VAL A 20 -54.33 -1.22 18.67
CA VAL A 20 -55.34 -0.40 17.97
C VAL A 20 -56.73 -1.06 18.03
N LYS A 21 -56.80 -2.39 18.14
CA LYS A 21 -58.04 -3.18 18.21
C LYS A 21 -59.01 -2.94 17.04
N ASN A 22 -58.51 -2.41 15.94
CA ASN A 22 -59.21 -2.19 14.68
C ASN A 22 -58.31 -2.68 13.54
N GLU A 23 -58.81 -3.63 12.75
CA GLU A 23 -58.03 -4.26 11.66
C GLU A 23 -57.66 -3.29 10.55
N LYS A 24 -58.58 -2.39 10.17
CA LYS A 24 -58.35 -1.44 9.08
C LYS A 24 -57.25 -0.46 9.45
N GLU A 25 -57.36 0.12 10.65
CA GLU A 25 -56.40 1.08 11.17
C GLU A 25 -55.03 0.42 11.47
N ALA A 26 -55.03 -0.82 11.96
CA ALA A 26 -53.80 -1.59 12.16
C ALA A 26 -53.07 -1.87 10.84
N LYS A 27 -53.81 -2.17 9.76
CA LYS A 27 -53.24 -2.38 8.43
C LYS A 27 -52.63 -1.10 7.86
N GLU A 28 -53.33 0.03 7.97
CA GLU A 28 -52.82 1.33 7.50
C GLU A 28 -51.52 1.71 8.23
N ILE A 29 -51.46 1.56 9.56
CA ILE A 29 -50.24 1.82 10.33
C ILE A 29 -49.11 0.85 9.93
N TYR A 30 -49.43 -0.43 9.72
CA TYR A 30 -48.44 -1.42 9.31
C TYR A 30 -47.84 -1.11 7.93
N ASP A 31 -48.68 -0.73 6.96
CA ASP A 31 -48.24 -0.37 5.61
C ASP A 31 -47.35 0.89 5.63
N ILE A 32 -47.70 1.90 6.43
CA ILE A 32 -46.87 3.10 6.63
C ILE A 32 -45.50 2.75 7.22
N ILE A 33 -45.45 1.90 8.25
CA ILE A 33 -44.17 1.50 8.87
C ILE A 33 -43.31 0.71 7.88
N LEU A 34 -43.93 -0.14 7.05
CA LEU A 34 -43.23 -0.87 6.00
C LEU A 34 -42.62 0.07 4.95
N GLU A 35 -43.34 1.11 4.56
CA GLU A 35 -42.86 2.13 3.64
C GLU A 35 -41.68 2.91 4.24
N LEU A 36 -41.82 3.43 5.46
CA LEU A 36 -40.75 4.11 6.19
C LEU A 36 -39.50 3.24 6.36
N ASN A 37 -39.67 1.94 6.61
CA ASN A 37 -38.53 1.03 6.76
C ASN A 37 -37.81 0.80 5.41
N LYS A 38 -38.53 0.77 4.29
CA LYS A 38 -37.90 0.71 2.95
C LYS A 38 -37.09 1.97 2.67
N GLU A 39 -37.64 3.14 2.99
CA GLU A 39 -36.94 4.42 2.83
C GLU A 39 -35.69 4.49 3.70
N ASN A 40 -35.79 4.17 4.99
CA ASN A 40 -34.66 4.12 5.91
C ASN A 40 -33.56 3.17 5.44
N LYS A 41 -33.92 2.01 4.88
CA LYS A 41 -32.94 1.08 4.32
C LYS A 41 -32.14 1.68 3.16
N ILE A 42 -32.78 2.50 2.33
CA ILE A 42 -32.10 3.19 1.22
C ILE A 42 -31.15 4.27 1.77
N ILE A 43 -31.61 5.06 2.75
CA ILE A 43 -30.80 6.08 3.41
C ILE A 43 -29.54 5.45 4.03
N ILE A 44 -29.70 4.43 4.88
CA ILE A 44 -28.58 3.74 5.53
C ILE A 44 -27.62 3.14 4.49
N LYS A 45 -28.14 2.55 3.41
CA LYS A 45 -27.30 1.99 2.35
C LYS A 45 -26.48 3.07 1.64
N ASN A 46 -27.05 4.25 1.43
CA ASN A 46 -26.35 5.37 0.79
C ASN A 46 -25.30 5.98 1.73
N GLU A 47 -25.64 6.19 3.00
CA GLU A 47 -24.69 6.66 4.02
C GLU A 47 -23.49 5.71 4.13
N LEU A 48 -23.73 4.40 4.27
CA LEU A 48 -22.66 3.41 4.30
C LEU A 48 -21.83 3.40 3.01
N LYS A 49 -22.47 3.58 1.85
CA LYS A 49 -21.75 3.65 0.58
C LYS A 49 -20.84 4.87 0.52
N ASP A 50 -21.29 6.01 1.02
CA ASP A 50 -20.51 7.25 1.03
C ASP A 50 -19.35 7.18 2.04
N GLU A 51 -19.58 6.61 3.23
CA GLU A 51 -18.51 6.31 4.20
C GLU A 51 -17.45 5.39 3.59
N LEU A 52 -17.86 4.25 3.03
CA LEU A 52 -16.91 3.32 2.37
C LEU A 52 -16.16 3.98 1.22
N LYS A 53 -16.81 4.85 0.44
CA LYS A 53 -16.16 5.53 -0.69
C LYS A 53 -15.05 6.48 -0.21
N ASN A 54 -15.20 7.08 0.96
CA ASN A 54 -14.20 7.99 1.53
C ASN A 54 -13.02 7.23 2.18
N GLU A 55 -13.24 6.00 2.66
CA GLU A 55 -12.19 5.19 3.28
C GLU A 55 -11.43 4.30 2.28
N LEU A 56 -12.07 3.88 1.19
CA LEU A 56 -11.46 3.02 0.19
C LEU A 56 -10.56 3.79 -0.76
N ALA A 57 -9.31 3.33 -0.90
CA ALA A 57 -8.44 3.75 -1.98
C ALA A 57 -9.04 3.36 -3.34
N THR A 58 -9.06 4.30 -4.26
CA THR A 58 -9.50 4.04 -5.63
C THR A 58 -8.37 3.39 -6.45
N LYS A 59 -8.72 2.82 -7.60
CA LYS A 59 -7.71 2.28 -8.53
C LYS A 59 -6.72 3.34 -9.00
N GLU A 60 -7.18 4.59 -9.11
CA GLU A 60 -6.34 5.74 -9.48
C GLU A 60 -5.31 6.05 -8.39
N ASP A 61 -5.71 6.00 -7.12
CA ASP A 61 -4.79 6.23 -5.99
C ASP A 61 -3.67 5.18 -5.97
N ILE A 62 -4.01 3.92 -6.27
CA ILE A 62 -3.03 2.83 -6.38
C ILE A 62 -2.08 3.07 -7.56
N TYR A 63 -2.61 3.47 -8.72
CA TYR A 63 -1.80 3.76 -9.91
C TYR A 63 -0.80 4.90 -9.65
N ILE A 64 -1.26 6.00 -9.05
CA ILE A 64 -0.39 7.14 -8.68
C ILE A 64 0.68 6.70 -7.67
N LEU A 65 0.32 5.83 -6.72
CA LEU A 65 1.26 5.31 -5.74
C LEU A 65 2.34 4.43 -6.40
N GLU A 66 1.95 3.54 -7.31
CA GLU A 66 2.85 2.68 -8.07
C GLU A 66 3.81 3.50 -8.93
N GLU A 67 3.32 4.54 -9.62
CA GLU A 67 4.17 5.44 -10.40
C GLU A 67 5.22 6.15 -9.52
N LYS A 68 4.78 6.67 -8.36
CA LYS A 68 5.70 7.31 -7.41
C LYS A 68 6.74 6.34 -6.86
N MET A 69 6.35 5.08 -6.61
CA MET A 69 7.26 4.03 -6.17
C MET A 69 8.29 3.71 -7.25
N ASN A 70 7.88 3.55 -8.51
CA ASN A 70 8.78 3.28 -9.63
C ASN A 70 9.80 4.41 -9.82
N VAL A 71 9.36 5.67 -9.77
CA VAL A 71 10.24 6.84 -9.85
C VAL A 71 11.22 6.87 -8.67
N MET A 72 10.78 6.49 -7.48
CA MET A 72 11.64 6.41 -6.29
C MET A 72 12.68 5.30 -6.42
N GLU A 73 12.28 4.12 -6.90
CA GLU A 73 13.16 2.99 -7.14
C GLU A 73 14.25 3.33 -8.16
N GLU A 74 13.89 3.95 -9.28
CA GLU A 74 14.86 4.41 -10.28
C GLU A 74 15.88 5.39 -9.69
N ARG A 75 15.41 6.34 -8.87
CA ARG A 75 16.30 7.33 -8.21
C ARG A 75 17.25 6.65 -7.24
N LEU A 76 16.76 5.67 -6.47
CA LEU A 76 17.59 4.90 -5.54
C LEU A 76 18.62 4.07 -6.31
N MET A 77 18.22 3.39 -7.38
CA MET A 77 19.14 2.61 -8.21
C MET A 77 20.25 3.48 -8.81
N ARG A 78 19.91 4.65 -9.37
CA ARG A 78 20.92 5.60 -9.87
C ARG A 78 21.84 6.12 -8.77
N TYR A 79 21.29 6.41 -7.58
CA TYR A 79 22.09 6.88 -6.46
C TYR A 79 23.08 5.81 -5.99
N VAL A 80 22.60 4.57 -5.83
CA VAL A 80 23.38 3.41 -5.42
C VAL A 80 24.47 3.12 -6.44
N ASP A 81 24.14 3.07 -7.73
CA ASP A 81 25.09 2.84 -8.81
C ASP A 81 26.20 3.91 -8.86
N ASN A 82 25.83 5.19 -8.71
CA ASN A 82 26.80 6.28 -8.62
C ASN A 82 27.72 6.15 -7.40
N LYS A 83 27.20 5.67 -6.25
CA LYS A 83 28.00 5.47 -5.03
C LYS A 83 28.94 4.28 -5.17
N PHE A 84 28.49 3.17 -5.75
CA PHE A 84 29.34 2.02 -6.07
C PHE A 84 30.44 2.40 -7.05
N ASN A 85 30.12 3.07 -8.15
CA ASN A 85 31.12 3.55 -9.11
C ASN A 85 32.17 4.49 -8.49
N GLN A 86 31.76 5.34 -7.55
CA GLN A 86 32.70 6.17 -6.79
C GLN A 86 33.57 5.35 -5.84
N LEU A 87 32.99 4.34 -5.19
CA LEU A 87 33.69 3.46 -4.28
C LEU A 87 34.71 2.58 -5.03
N ASP A 88 34.31 1.98 -6.15
CA ASP A 88 35.17 1.16 -7.00
C ASP A 88 36.39 1.95 -7.45
N LYS A 89 36.22 3.19 -7.94
CA LYS A 89 37.35 4.06 -8.30
C LYS A 89 38.30 4.28 -7.12
N LYS A 90 37.77 4.55 -5.91
CA LYS A 90 38.60 4.76 -4.71
C LYS A 90 39.33 3.48 -4.31
N ILE A 91 38.66 2.33 -4.36
CA ILE A 91 39.24 1.02 -4.06
C ILE A 91 40.34 0.69 -5.06
N THR A 92 40.09 0.85 -6.36
CA THR A 92 41.09 0.60 -7.41
C THR A 92 42.34 1.45 -7.20
N VAL A 93 42.17 2.76 -6.97
CA VAL A 93 43.31 3.66 -6.71
C VAL A 93 44.07 3.25 -5.44
N GLY A 94 43.36 2.97 -4.34
CA GLY A 94 43.97 2.50 -3.10
C GLY A 94 44.73 1.20 -3.27
N PHE A 95 44.18 0.24 -4.02
CA PHE A 95 44.79 -1.05 -4.30
C PHE A 95 46.08 -0.91 -5.11
N VAL A 96 46.10 -0.05 -6.14
CA VAL A 96 47.31 0.27 -6.92
C VAL A 96 48.39 0.87 -6.03
N ILE A 97 48.03 1.80 -5.13
CA ILE A 97 48.98 2.40 -4.18
C ILE A 97 49.58 1.32 -3.26
N ILE A 98 48.75 0.42 -2.74
CA ILE A 98 49.23 -0.68 -1.87
C ILE A 98 50.21 -1.59 -2.61
N ILE A 99 49.92 -1.96 -3.87
CA ILE A 99 50.83 -2.77 -4.69
C ILE A 99 52.16 -2.04 -4.91
N LEU A 100 52.11 -0.74 -5.25
CA LEU A 100 53.32 0.06 -5.46
C LEU A 100 54.15 0.14 -4.18
N LEU A 101 53.53 0.39 -3.02
CA LEU A 101 54.22 0.39 -1.72
C LEU A 101 54.85 -0.97 -1.43
N TYR A 102 54.12 -2.06 -1.66
CA TYR A 102 54.65 -3.41 -1.46
C TYR A 102 55.90 -3.68 -2.31
N ILE A 103 55.88 -3.30 -3.59
CA ILE A 103 57.04 -3.42 -4.49
C ILE A 103 58.21 -2.55 -4.02
N LEU A 104 57.95 -1.27 -3.69
CA LEU A 104 58.99 -0.33 -3.25
C LEU A 104 59.63 -0.70 -1.91
N THR A 105 58.89 -1.37 -1.02
CA THR A 105 59.43 -1.85 0.26
C THR A 105 60.19 -3.18 0.15
N ASN A 106 60.17 -3.83 -1.02
CA ASN A 106 60.86 -5.10 -1.24
C ASN A 106 62.16 -4.88 -2.06
N PRO A 107 63.35 -4.95 -1.44
CA PRO A 107 64.64 -4.72 -2.12
C PRO A 107 64.84 -5.64 -3.34
N ASN A 108 64.42 -6.90 -3.23
CA ASN A 108 64.54 -7.89 -4.32
C ASN A 108 63.68 -7.48 -5.53
N ALA A 109 62.49 -6.91 -5.28
CA ALA A 109 61.63 -6.42 -6.35
C ALA A 109 62.23 -5.19 -7.05
N ILE A 110 62.87 -4.29 -6.29
CA ILE A 110 63.57 -3.12 -6.86
C ILE A 110 64.76 -3.55 -7.72
N GLU A 111 65.59 -4.48 -7.26
CA GLU A 111 66.72 -5.00 -8.04
C GLU A 111 66.26 -5.64 -9.35
N LEU A 112 65.17 -6.42 -9.31
CA LEU A 112 64.57 -7.01 -10.51
C LEU A 112 64.12 -5.94 -11.51
N ILE A 113 63.48 -4.86 -11.03
CA ILE A 113 63.07 -3.74 -11.87
C ILE A 113 64.29 -3.04 -12.49
N LYS A 114 65.33 -2.77 -11.70
CA LYS A 114 66.58 -2.17 -12.20
C LYS A 114 67.21 -3.01 -13.32
N LEU A 115 67.25 -4.32 -13.13
CA LEU A 115 67.75 -5.28 -14.12
C LEU A 115 66.92 -5.25 -15.41
N LEU A 116 65.58 -5.26 -15.30
CA LEU A 116 64.66 -5.24 -16.44
C LEU A 116 64.74 -3.95 -17.26
N PHE A 117 64.97 -2.80 -16.61
CA PHE A 117 65.09 -1.50 -17.29
C PHE A 117 66.53 -1.08 -17.59
N GLY A 118 67.53 -1.92 -17.30
CA GLY A 118 68.94 -1.63 -17.55
C GLY A 118 69.50 -0.45 -16.75
N LEU A 119 68.87 -0.13 -15.62
CA LEU A 119 69.30 0.93 -14.70
C LEU A 119 70.41 0.37 -13.80
N LYS A 120 71.62 0.95 -13.86
CA LYS A 120 72.72 0.61 -12.95
C LYS A 120 72.46 1.13 -11.53
#